data_AF-A0A8T2P8U2-F1
#
_entry.id   AF-A0A8T2P8U2-F1
#
_cell.length_a   1.000
_cell.length_b   1.000
_cell.length_c   1.000
_cell.angle_alpha   90.00
_cell.angle_beta   90.00
_cell.angle_gamma   90.00
#
_symmetry.space_group_name_H-M   'P 1'
#
loop_
_entity.id
_entity.type
_entity.pdbx_description
1 polymer ?
#
loop_
_entity_poly.entity_id
_entity_poly.type
_entity_poly.pdbx_seq_one_letter_code
_entity_poly.pdbx_strand_id
1 'polypeptide(L)'
;MLRKSTNLLLTRTLSGCLQNLIKKPHIGLTELVQIIINTTHLEQACKYLEDFITNITNVSPETIHTTRLYGLSTFKDARHAAEGEIYTKLNQKIDEFIQLADYEWSMSESDGRASGYLMDLINFLRSTFQVFTHLPNNNNDHAAMSAQFEIPAGSGAAGKVAQTACMSACKHLSTSLMQMLLDSELKQISMGAIQQFNLDLLLPPLRGVMGLAAQRLLVGGHGSGPDTWTSHEGLQAVFASSEPVPGFQGDTLQLAFIDLRQLLDLFMVWDWSTYLADYGQPTSKYLRVNPSTALALLEKMKDTSKKNNIFSQFRKNDRDKQKLIETVVKQLRSLVNGMSQHS
;
A
#
# COMPACT_ATOMS: atom_id res chain seq x y z
N MET A 1 43.24 2.67 -22.49
CA MET A 1 42.41 2.03 -23.53
C MET A 1 41.46 1.00 -22.93
N LEU A 2 41.94 -0.08 -22.30
CA LEU A 2 41.11 -1.17 -21.75
C LEU A 2 39.96 -0.68 -20.86
N ARG A 3 40.27 0.11 -19.82
CA ARG A 3 39.24 0.62 -18.88
C ARG A 3 38.15 1.45 -19.56
N LYS A 4 38.51 2.28 -20.55
CA LYS A 4 37.57 3.10 -21.33
C LYS A 4 36.65 2.20 -22.18
N SER A 5 37.20 1.17 -22.81
CA SER A 5 36.43 0.18 -23.58
C SER A 5 35.50 -0.64 -22.69
N THR A 6 35.97 -1.07 -21.50
CA THR A 6 35.13 -1.74 -20.50
C THR A 6 33.96 -0.85 -20.07
N ASN A 7 34.22 0.42 -19.77
CA ASN A 7 33.18 1.38 -19.42
C ASN A 7 32.17 1.58 -20.55
N LEU A 8 32.61 1.61 -21.81
CA LEU A 8 31.72 1.70 -22.97
C LEU A 8 30.78 0.48 -23.07
N LEU A 9 31.32 -0.73 -22.89
CA LEU A 9 30.53 -1.96 -22.91
C LEU A 9 29.50 -2.00 -21.78
N LEU A 10 29.91 -1.66 -20.55
CA LEU A 10 29.03 -1.62 -19.40
C LEU A 10 27.91 -0.59 -19.59
N THR A 11 28.27 0.66 -19.86
CA THR A 11 27.31 1.78 -19.89
C THR A 11 26.43 1.83 -21.13
N ARG A 12 26.89 1.37 -22.29
CA ARG A 12 26.08 1.38 -23.52
C ARG A 12 25.44 0.05 -23.83
N THR A 13 26.24 -1.02 -23.85
CA THR A 13 25.75 -2.31 -24.35
C THR A 13 24.96 -3.02 -23.27
N LEU A 14 25.57 -3.28 -22.12
CA LEU A 14 24.93 -4.01 -21.04
C LEU A 14 23.75 -3.22 -20.44
N SER A 15 23.92 -1.92 -20.21
CA SER A 15 22.82 -1.04 -19.78
C SER A 15 21.62 -1.11 -20.74
N GLY A 16 21.88 -1.00 -22.06
CA GLY A 16 20.83 -1.12 -23.08
C GLY A 16 20.13 -2.47 -23.06
N CYS A 17 20.89 -3.57 -22.93
CA CYS A 17 20.34 -4.92 -22.81
C CYS A 17 19.45 -5.07 -21.56
N LEU A 18 19.89 -4.58 -20.40
CA LEU A 18 19.13 -4.63 -19.15
C LEU A 18 17.85 -3.82 -19.25
N GLN A 19 17.92 -2.59 -19.77
CA GLN A 19 16.75 -1.74 -19.97
C GLN A 19 15.72 -2.38 -20.91
N ASN A 20 16.18 -2.97 -22.02
CA ASN A 20 15.30 -3.67 -22.95
C ASN A 20 14.69 -4.94 -22.34
N LEU A 21 15.43 -5.64 -21.48
CA LEU A 21 14.93 -6.81 -20.77
C LEU A 21 13.84 -6.42 -19.76
N ILE A 22 14.10 -5.40 -18.93
CA ILE A 22 13.17 -4.91 -17.90
C ILE A 22 11.87 -4.41 -18.52
N LYS A 23 11.94 -3.74 -19.68
CA LYS A 23 10.75 -3.19 -20.37
C LYS A 23 9.98 -4.21 -21.22
N LYS A 24 10.33 -5.50 -21.18
CA LYS A 24 9.56 -6.51 -21.93
C LYS A 24 8.14 -6.60 -21.36
N PRO A 25 7.08 -6.60 -22.21
CA PRO A 25 5.70 -6.53 -21.74
C PRO A 25 5.32 -7.69 -20.81
N HIS A 26 5.82 -8.89 -21.11
CA HIS A 26 5.48 -10.12 -20.38
C HIS A 26 6.51 -10.52 -19.33
N ILE A 27 7.41 -9.62 -18.92
CA ILE A 27 8.34 -9.95 -17.83
C ILE A 27 7.58 -10.19 -16.53
N GLY A 28 7.88 -11.30 -15.86
CA GLY A 28 7.28 -11.70 -14.60
C GLY A 28 7.91 -10.99 -13.39
N LEU A 29 7.16 -10.90 -12.29
CA LEU A 29 7.65 -10.34 -11.02
C LEU A 29 8.87 -11.09 -10.50
N THR A 30 8.89 -12.42 -10.59
CA THR A 30 10.04 -13.26 -10.20
C THR A 30 11.27 -13.00 -11.05
N GLU A 31 11.10 -12.72 -12.35
CA GLU A 31 12.20 -12.39 -13.25
C GLU A 31 12.80 -11.01 -12.91
N LEU A 32 11.95 -10.02 -12.60
CA LEU A 32 12.39 -8.70 -12.13
C LEU A 32 13.17 -8.80 -10.81
N VAL A 33 12.68 -9.60 -9.85
CA VAL A 33 13.39 -9.90 -8.59
C VAL A 33 14.76 -10.51 -8.87
N GLN A 34 14.83 -11.47 -9.81
CA GLN A 34 16.10 -12.08 -10.19
C GLN A 34 17.06 -11.09 -10.87
N ILE A 35 16.54 -10.14 -11.66
CA ILE A 35 17.35 -9.04 -12.21
C ILE A 35 17.94 -8.19 -11.08
N ILE A 36 17.17 -7.86 -10.04
CA ILE A 36 17.66 -7.13 -8.86
C ILE A 36 18.78 -7.91 -8.15
N ILE A 37 18.58 -9.22 -7.93
CA ILE A 37 19.59 -10.11 -7.34
C ILE A 37 20.87 -10.10 -8.19
N ASN A 38 20.73 -10.35 -9.48
CA ASN A 38 21.86 -10.46 -10.41
C ASN A 38 22.63 -9.15 -10.53
N THR A 39 21.94 -8.02 -10.66
CA THR A 39 22.58 -6.69 -10.74
C THR A 39 23.28 -6.32 -9.44
N THR A 40 22.78 -6.75 -8.28
CA THR A 40 23.47 -6.58 -6.99
C THR A 40 24.77 -7.38 -6.93
N HIS A 41 24.78 -8.63 -7.40
CA HIS A 41 26.01 -9.42 -7.49
C HIS A 41 26.99 -8.86 -8.52
N LEU A 42 26.50 -8.40 -9.67
CA LEU A 42 27.35 -7.76 -10.70
C LEU A 42 27.97 -6.46 -10.19
N GLU A 43 27.23 -5.67 -9.42
CA GLU A 43 27.75 -4.48 -8.74
C GLU A 43 28.89 -4.85 -7.78
N GLN A 44 28.70 -5.87 -6.93
CA GLN A 44 29.74 -6.34 -6.02
C GLN A 44 30.96 -6.91 -6.77
N ALA A 45 30.75 -7.57 -7.90
CA ALA A 45 31.82 -8.13 -8.73
C ALA A 45 32.66 -7.04 -9.43
N CYS A 46 32.15 -5.81 -9.55
CA CYS A 46 32.89 -4.71 -10.19
C CYS A 46 34.22 -4.43 -9.49
N LYS A 47 34.34 -4.63 -8.17
CA LYS A 47 35.62 -4.45 -7.46
C LYS A 47 36.70 -5.41 -7.99
N TYR A 48 36.35 -6.68 -8.21
CA TYR A 48 37.29 -7.68 -8.75
C TYR A 48 37.66 -7.37 -10.19
N LEU A 49 36.71 -6.82 -10.97
CA LEU A 49 36.98 -6.36 -12.32
C LEU A 49 37.93 -5.15 -12.31
N GLU A 50 37.78 -4.22 -11.36
CA GLU A 50 38.73 -3.12 -11.17
C GLU A 50 40.13 -3.63 -10.81
N ASP A 51 40.23 -4.53 -9.83
CA ASP A 51 41.51 -5.14 -9.42
C ASP A 51 42.19 -5.85 -10.58
N PHE A 52 41.44 -6.63 -11.35
CA PHE A 52 41.93 -7.34 -12.52
C PHE A 52 42.47 -6.38 -13.59
N ILE A 53 41.72 -5.32 -13.91
CA ILE A 53 42.16 -4.30 -14.88
C ILE A 53 43.42 -3.61 -14.37
N THR A 54 43.49 -3.26 -13.09
CA THR A 54 44.67 -2.64 -12.47
C THR A 54 45.89 -3.56 -12.52
N ASN A 55 45.73 -4.85 -12.21
CA ASN A 55 46.81 -5.84 -12.28
C ASN A 55 47.36 -6.02 -13.70
N ILE A 56 46.49 -6.06 -14.71
CA ILE A 56 46.94 -6.23 -16.11
C ILE A 56 47.56 -4.95 -16.66
N THR A 57 47.05 -3.78 -16.25
CA THR A 57 47.53 -2.49 -16.79
C THR A 57 48.71 -1.92 -16.00
N ASN A 58 48.98 -2.41 -14.79
CA ASN A 58 49.88 -1.80 -13.80
C ASN A 58 49.55 -0.32 -13.51
N VAL A 59 48.30 0.10 -13.73
CA VAL A 59 47.84 1.47 -13.48
C VAL A 59 46.89 1.46 -12.28
N SER A 60 47.34 2.13 -11.21
CA SER A 60 46.52 2.31 -10.01
C SER A 60 45.31 3.21 -10.27
N PRO A 61 44.14 2.89 -9.68
CA PRO A 61 42.97 3.75 -9.71
C PRO A 61 43.15 5.08 -8.95
N GLU A 62 44.19 5.22 -8.11
CA GLU A 62 44.50 6.45 -7.35
C GLU A 62 45.26 7.50 -8.17
N THR A 63 45.64 7.18 -9.41
CA THR A 63 46.26 8.15 -10.32
C THR A 63 45.22 9.21 -10.69
N ILE A 64 45.58 10.50 -10.54
CA ILE A 64 44.69 11.69 -10.62
C ILE A 64 43.87 11.80 -11.94
N HIS A 65 44.15 10.98 -12.96
CA HIS A 65 43.46 10.95 -14.25
C HIS A 65 42.88 9.58 -14.65
N THR A 66 42.82 8.61 -13.74
CA THR A 66 42.23 7.29 -14.03
C THR A 66 40.73 7.32 -13.79
N THR A 67 39.94 7.16 -14.87
CA THR A 67 38.48 7.00 -14.78
C THR A 67 38.13 5.76 -13.96
N ARG A 68 37.19 5.82 -12.99
CA ARG A 68 36.69 4.61 -12.30
C ARG A 68 35.79 3.77 -13.20
N LEU A 69 35.49 2.51 -12.83
CA LEU A 69 34.48 1.76 -13.57
C LEU A 69 33.08 2.32 -13.31
N TYR A 70 32.31 2.54 -14.37
CA TYR A 70 30.92 2.96 -14.33
C TYR A 70 29.95 1.78 -14.15
N GLY A 71 30.46 0.60 -13.80
CA GLY A 71 29.65 -0.59 -13.53
C GLY A 71 28.70 -0.36 -12.36
N LEU A 72 29.17 0.29 -11.28
CA LEU A 72 28.34 0.56 -10.11
C LEU A 72 27.11 1.39 -10.46
N SER A 73 27.27 2.54 -11.14
CA SER A 73 26.12 3.38 -11.52
C SER A 73 25.19 2.65 -12.49
N THR A 74 25.75 1.93 -13.47
CA THR A 74 24.95 1.17 -14.45
C THR A 74 24.06 0.12 -13.78
N PHE A 75 24.61 -0.65 -12.84
CA PHE A 75 23.84 -1.69 -12.14
C PHE A 75 22.87 -1.11 -11.12
N LYS A 76 23.21 0.01 -10.47
CA LYS A 76 22.26 0.77 -9.65
C LYS A 76 21.07 1.25 -10.47
N ASP A 77 21.29 1.84 -11.64
CA ASP A 77 20.21 2.34 -12.50
C ASP A 77 19.31 1.20 -13.00
N ALA A 78 19.90 0.07 -13.40
CA ALA A 78 19.15 -1.12 -13.79
C ALA A 78 18.32 -1.70 -12.63
N ARG A 79 18.88 -1.72 -11.41
CA ARG A 79 18.16 -2.15 -10.21
C ARG A 79 16.96 -1.25 -9.92
N HIS A 80 17.13 0.08 -9.92
CA HIS A 80 16.02 1.02 -9.72
C HIS A 80 14.94 0.88 -10.81
N ALA A 81 15.32 0.65 -12.06
CA ALA A 81 14.37 0.40 -13.14
C ALA A 81 13.56 -0.88 -12.91
N ALA A 82 14.21 -1.95 -12.45
CA ALA A 82 13.53 -3.21 -12.11
C ALA A 82 12.59 -3.05 -10.89
N GLU A 83 13.01 -2.31 -9.86
CA GLU A 83 12.18 -1.98 -8.69
C GLU A 83 10.91 -1.20 -9.10
N GLY A 84 11.06 -0.17 -9.94
CA GLY A 84 9.93 0.61 -10.45
C GLY A 84 8.92 -0.25 -11.23
N GLU A 85 9.42 -1.20 -12.03
CA GLU A 85 8.57 -2.12 -12.78
C GLU A 85 7.84 -3.11 -11.86
N ILE A 86 8.47 -3.55 -10.76
CA ILE A 86 7.81 -4.36 -9.73
C ILE A 86 6.62 -3.60 -9.12
N TYR A 87 6.82 -2.34 -8.73
CA TYR A 87 5.74 -1.53 -8.15
C TYR A 87 4.59 -1.35 -9.13
N THR A 88 4.91 -1.06 -10.40
CA THR A 88 3.93 -0.89 -11.47
C THR A 88 3.11 -2.16 -11.68
N LYS A 89 3.75 -3.33 -11.77
CA LYS A 89 3.06 -4.62 -11.97
C LYS A 89 2.22 -5.05 -10.78
N LEU A 90 2.67 -4.77 -9.55
CA LEU A 90 1.88 -5.02 -8.34
C LEU A 90 0.60 -4.18 -8.34
N ASN A 91 0.73 -2.88 -8.62
CA ASN A 91 -0.41 -1.98 -8.66
C ASN A 91 -1.40 -2.36 -9.78
N GLN A 92 -0.90 -2.71 -10.97
CA GLN A 92 -1.73 -3.23 -12.07
C GLN A 92 -2.51 -4.49 -11.64
N LYS A 93 -1.86 -5.42 -10.93
CA LYS A 93 -2.54 -6.62 -10.42
C LYS A 93 -3.62 -6.28 -9.39
N ILE A 94 -3.37 -5.33 -8.51
CA ILE A 94 -4.39 -4.83 -7.58
C ILE A 94 -5.61 -4.30 -8.35
N ASP A 95 -5.37 -3.48 -9.39
CA ASP A 95 -6.45 -2.92 -10.19
C ASP A 95 -7.25 -4.01 -10.93
N GLU A 96 -6.57 -5.03 -11.48
CA GLU A 96 -7.24 -6.19 -12.08
C GLU A 96 -8.18 -6.91 -11.08
N PHE A 97 -7.74 -7.14 -9.84
CA PHE A 97 -8.59 -7.77 -8.82
C PHE A 97 -9.78 -6.88 -8.42
N ILE A 98 -9.59 -5.57 -8.32
CA ILE A 98 -10.66 -4.63 -7.96
C ILE A 98 -11.67 -4.48 -9.10
N GLN A 99 -11.22 -4.48 -10.36
CA GLN A 99 -12.12 -4.43 -11.52
C GLN A 99 -13.03 -5.66 -11.63
N LEU A 100 -12.61 -6.79 -11.08
CA LEU A 100 -13.40 -8.03 -11.03
C LEU A 100 -14.36 -8.07 -9.82
N ALA A 101 -14.38 -7.03 -8.97
CA ALA A 101 -15.25 -7.00 -7.81
C ALA A 101 -16.73 -6.88 -8.23
N ASP A 102 -17.51 -7.93 -7.99
CA ASP A 102 -18.97 -7.92 -8.11
C ASP A 102 -19.58 -7.49 -6.77
N TYR A 103 -19.47 -6.20 -6.46
CA TYR A 103 -19.85 -5.66 -5.15
C TYR A 103 -21.32 -5.19 -5.13
N GLU A 104 -22.15 -5.76 -4.26
CA GLU A 104 -23.56 -5.39 -4.16
C GLU A 104 -23.77 -4.14 -3.28
N TRP A 105 -23.75 -2.96 -3.90
CA TRP A 105 -23.92 -1.68 -3.18
C TRP A 105 -25.33 -1.43 -2.61
N SER A 106 -26.32 -2.22 -3.03
CA SER A 106 -27.72 -2.11 -2.59
C SER A 106 -28.11 -3.08 -1.47
N MET A 107 -27.18 -3.89 -0.95
CA MET A 107 -27.50 -4.90 0.07
C MET A 107 -28.11 -4.30 1.34
N SER A 108 -29.12 -4.95 1.91
CA SER A 108 -29.80 -4.43 3.11
C SER A 108 -28.94 -4.54 4.37
N GLU A 109 -28.15 -5.60 4.47
CA GLU A 109 -27.28 -5.94 5.60
C GLU A 109 -25.97 -6.52 5.06
N SER A 110 -24.94 -6.56 5.89
CA SER A 110 -23.67 -7.20 5.53
C SER A 110 -23.77 -8.73 5.57
N ASP A 111 -23.04 -9.41 4.68
CA ASP A 111 -22.95 -10.88 4.65
C ASP A 111 -22.16 -11.47 5.83
N GLY A 112 -21.52 -10.63 6.64
CA GLY A 112 -20.77 -11.03 7.83
C GLY A 112 -19.45 -11.75 7.53
N ARG A 113 -19.04 -11.83 6.26
CA ARG A 113 -17.79 -12.43 5.79
C ARG A 113 -17.10 -11.50 4.82
N ALA A 114 -15.77 -11.59 4.69
CA ALA A 114 -15.04 -10.77 3.73
C ALA A 114 -15.34 -11.16 2.28
N SER A 115 -15.34 -10.17 1.39
CA SER A 115 -15.54 -10.35 -0.05
C SER A 115 -14.47 -11.25 -0.68
N GLY A 116 -14.91 -12.16 -1.56
CA GLY A 116 -14.02 -13.15 -2.19
C GLY A 116 -12.86 -12.55 -2.98
N TYR A 117 -13.13 -11.50 -3.77
CA TYR A 117 -12.10 -10.85 -4.59
C TYR A 117 -10.95 -10.27 -3.74
N LEU A 118 -11.25 -9.74 -2.56
CA LEU A 118 -10.22 -9.24 -1.63
C LEU A 118 -9.41 -10.40 -1.06
N MET A 119 -10.06 -11.49 -0.66
CA MET A 119 -9.35 -12.68 -0.18
C MET A 119 -8.34 -13.19 -1.21
N ASP A 120 -8.72 -13.24 -2.47
CA ASP A 120 -7.85 -13.69 -3.56
C ASP A 120 -6.71 -12.69 -3.82
N LEU A 121 -7.00 -11.39 -3.84
CA LEU A 121 -5.99 -10.34 -3.94
C LEU A 121 -4.95 -10.43 -2.83
N ILE A 122 -5.41 -10.66 -1.60
CA ILE A 122 -4.56 -10.80 -0.42
C ILE A 122 -3.70 -12.05 -0.50
N ASN A 123 -4.26 -13.17 -0.94
CA ASN A 123 -3.50 -14.40 -1.16
C ASN A 123 -2.41 -14.18 -2.22
N PHE A 124 -2.71 -13.43 -3.29
CA PHE A 124 -1.75 -13.03 -4.31
C PHE A 124 -0.62 -12.16 -3.75
N LEU A 125 -0.96 -11.06 -3.05
CA LEU A 125 0.03 -10.14 -2.47
C LEU A 125 0.94 -10.86 -1.46
N ARG A 126 0.35 -11.72 -0.61
CA ARG A 126 1.11 -12.53 0.36
C ARG A 126 2.08 -13.48 -0.32
N SER A 127 1.64 -14.20 -1.35
CA SER A 127 2.49 -15.13 -2.11
C SER A 127 3.61 -14.37 -2.84
N THR A 128 3.32 -13.15 -3.30
CA THR A 128 4.30 -12.31 -4.01
C THR A 128 5.34 -11.72 -3.07
N PHE A 129 4.95 -11.18 -1.91
CA PHE A 129 5.90 -10.60 -0.95
C PHE A 129 6.82 -11.66 -0.33
N GLN A 130 6.38 -12.91 -0.22
CA GLN A 130 7.26 -14.02 0.18
C GLN A 130 8.47 -14.16 -0.76
N VAL A 131 8.28 -13.98 -2.07
CA VAL A 131 9.39 -14.02 -3.05
C VAL A 131 10.42 -12.92 -2.77
N PHE A 132 9.99 -11.73 -2.32
CA PHE A 132 10.89 -10.62 -2.05
C PHE A 132 11.73 -10.81 -0.79
N THR A 133 11.32 -11.69 0.14
CA THR A 133 12.12 -12.00 1.34
C THR A 133 13.45 -12.69 1.01
N HIS A 134 13.63 -13.18 -0.22
CA HIS A 134 14.86 -13.78 -0.71
C HIS A 134 15.85 -12.77 -1.33
N LEU A 135 15.52 -11.48 -1.36
CA LEU A 135 16.41 -10.45 -1.88
C LEU A 135 17.69 -10.33 -1.01
N PRO A 136 18.85 -9.97 -1.59
CA PRO A 136 20.12 -9.92 -0.89
C PRO A 136 20.26 -8.65 -0.04
N ASN A 137 20.45 -8.80 1.29
CA ASN A 137 20.70 -7.66 2.19
C ASN A 137 22.05 -7.01 1.86
N ASN A 138 22.03 -5.86 1.17
CA ASN A 138 23.23 -5.08 0.93
C ASN A 138 23.44 -4.13 2.13
N ASN A 139 24.43 -4.41 2.98
CA ASN A 139 24.73 -3.63 4.19
C ASN A 139 25.54 -2.35 3.91
N ASN A 140 25.84 -2.03 2.64
CA ASN A 140 26.80 -0.99 2.27
C ASN A 140 26.16 0.35 1.83
N ASP A 141 24.82 0.47 1.84
CA ASP A 141 24.14 1.70 1.42
C ASP A 141 24.00 2.68 2.60
N HIS A 142 25.07 3.40 2.91
CA HIS A 142 24.95 4.72 3.53
C HIS A 142 24.25 5.65 2.53
N ALA A 143 22.96 5.92 2.80
CA ALA A 143 22.16 7.04 2.32
C ALA A 143 22.31 7.44 0.83
N ALA A 144 21.50 6.83 -0.04
CA ALA A 144 20.95 7.56 -1.19
C ALA A 144 19.54 8.03 -0.81
N MET A 145 19.41 9.33 -0.68
CA MET A 145 18.25 10.06 -0.22
C MET A 145 17.19 10.09 -1.34
N SER A 146 16.21 9.18 -1.29
CA SER A 146 14.93 9.39 -1.99
C SER A 146 14.06 10.25 -1.07
N ALA A 147 14.04 11.55 -1.33
CA ALA A 147 13.21 12.51 -0.62
C ALA A 147 11.74 12.28 -0.96
N GLN A 148 11.09 11.33 -0.26
CA GLN A 148 9.64 11.38 -0.08
C GLN A 148 9.14 10.62 1.15
N PHE A 149 9.89 9.68 1.73
CA PHE A 149 9.47 8.97 2.95
C PHE A 149 10.68 8.44 3.74
N GLU A 150 10.79 8.83 5.02
CA GLU A 150 11.80 8.31 5.94
C GLU A 150 11.41 6.89 6.39
N ILE A 151 12.13 5.88 5.91
CA ILE A 151 12.09 4.51 6.46
C ILE A 151 13.22 4.39 7.50
N PRO A 152 12.96 3.89 8.73
CA PRO A 152 13.98 3.75 9.77
C PRO A 152 15.17 2.91 9.32
N ALA A 153 16.37 3.40 9.63
CA ALA A 153 17.65 2.79 9.28
C ALA A 153 17.87 1.46 10.02
N GLY A 154 17.44 0.34 9.44
CA GLY A 154 17.69 -0.99 10.00
C GLY A 154 17.69 -2.15 8.99
N SER A 155 17.20 -1.95 7.77
CA SER A 155 17.11 -2.99 6.75
C SER A 155 18.13 -2.75 5.61
N GLY A 156 18.87 -3.80 5.23
CA GLY A 156 19.71 -3.78 4.03
C GLY A 156 18.88 -3.52 2.76
N ALA A 157 19.52 -3.23 1.63
CA ALA A 157 18.82 -2.82 0.39
C ALA A 157 17.64 -3.74 -0.01
N ALA A 158 17.75 -5.04 0.20
CA ALA A 158 16.67 -6.01 -0.02
C ALA A 158 15.43 -5.79 0.85
N GLY A 159 15.63 -5.53 2.15
CA GLY A 159 14.53 -5.19 3.03
C GLY A 159 13.86 -3.88 2.58
N LYS A 160 14.62 -2.92 2.06
CA LYS A 160 14.05 -1.65 1.54
C LYS A 160 13.18 -1.85 0.29
N VAL A 161 13.57 -2.69 -0.66
CA VAL A 161 12.75 -2.96 -1.87
C VAL A 161 11.44 -3.65 -1.48
N ALA A 162 11.50 -4.69 -0.66
CA ALA A 162 10.33 -5.43 -0.22
C ALA A 162 9.38 -4.54 0.62
N GLN A 163 9.93 -3.74 1.54
CA GLN A 163 9.16 -2.76 2.31
C GLN A 163 8.52 -1.70 1.41
N THR A 164 9.27 -1.14 0.47
CA THR A 164 8.75 -0.11 -0.45
C THR A 164 7.66 -0.68 -1.36
N ALA A 165 7.84 -1.89 -1.87
CA ALA A 165 6.82 -2.60 -2.65
C ALA A 165 5.55 -2.83 -1.83
N CYS A 166 5.69 -3.27 -0.58
CA CYS A 166 4.57 -3.49 0.33
C CYS A 166 3.82 -2.19 0.62
N MET A 167 4.53 -1.10 0.92
CA MET A 167 3.93 0.21 1.16
C MET A 167 3.22 0.75 -0.08
N SER A 168 3.86 0.65 -1.26
CA SER A 168 3.25 1.04 -2.54
C SER A 168 1.96 0.29 -2.78
N ALA A 169 1.97 -1.04 -2.64
CA ALA A 169 0.79 -1.88 -2.83
C ALA A 169 -0.33 -1.55 -1.84
N CYS A 170 0.00 -1.37 -0.55
CA CYS A 170 -1.00 -1.02 0.47
C CYS A 170 -1.64 0.35 0.20
N LYS A 171 -0.83 1.35 -0.17
CA LYS A 171 -1.32 2.69 -0.50
C LYS A 171 -2.18 2.67 -1.77
N HIS A 172 -1.73 1.93 -2.79
CA HIS A 172 -2.49 1.77 -4.04
C HIS A 172 -3.83 1.10 -3.76
N LEU A 173 -3.83 0.00 -3.02
CA LEU A 173 -5.05 -0.71 -2.61
C LEU A 173 -6.01 0.20 -1.83
N SER A 174 -5.53 0.93 -0.83
CA SER A 174 -6.34 1.91 -0.08
C SER A 174 -6.95 2.97 -1.00
N THR A 175 -6.16 3.49 -1.95
CA THR A 175 -6.61 4.49 -2.92
C THR A 175 -7.66 3.92 -3.87
N SER A 176 -7.42 2.73 -4.43
CA SER A 176 -8.35 2.06 -5.34
C SER A 176 -9.66 1.68 -4.64
N LEU A 177 -9.62 1.27 -3.37
CA LEU A 177 -10.83 1.03 -2.57
C LEU A 177 -11.62 2.31 -2.29
N MET A 178 -10.92 3.41 -1.97
CA MET A 178 -11.55 4.73 -1.84
C MET A 178 -12.21 5.17 -3.16
N GLN A 179 -11.54 4.96 -4.30
CA GLN A 179 -12.09 5.27 -5.62
C GLN A 179 -13.31 4.42 -5.94
N MET A 180 -13.27 3.11 -5.65
CA MET A 180 -14.39 2.20 -5.83
C MET A 180 -15.62 2.64 -5.00
N LEU A 181 -15.39 3.07 -3.75
CA LEU A 181 -16.45 3.58 -2.86
C LEU A 181 -17.06 4.91 -3.36
N LEU A 182 -16.29 5.74 -4.05
CA LEU A 182 -16.68 7.08 -4.48
C LEU A 182 -16.96 7.19 -5.99
N ASP A 183 -16.96 6.08 -6.71
CA ASP A 183 -17.10 6.01 -8.16
C ASP A 183 -18.30 6.84 -8.66
N SER A 184 -18.12 7.68 -9.66
CA SER A 184 -19.19 8.53 -10.21
C SER A 184 -20.36 7.75 -10.79
N GLU A 185 -20.12 6.55 -11.31
CA GLU A 185 -21.16 5.65 -11.83
C GLU A 185 -21.99 5.03 -10.70
N LEU A 186 -21.43 4.94 -9.49
CA LEU A 186 -22.11 4.44 -8.31
C LEU A 186 -23.06 5.50 -7.73
N LYS A 187 -24.33 5.45 -8.14
CA LYS A 187 -25.32 6.47 -7.76
C LYS A 187 -25.86 6.32 -6.33
N GLN A 188 -25.91 5.10 -5.80
CA GLN A 188 -26.56 4.81 -4.52
C GLN A 188 -25.77 3.78 -3.73
N ILE A 189 -25.66 4.00 -2.42
CA ILE A 189 -25.02 3.07 -1.50
C ILE A 189 -25.93 2.86 -0.28
N SER A 190 -26.14 1.61 0.09
CA SER A 190 -26.89 1.22 1.28
C SER A 190 -26.01 1.21 2.53
N MET A 191 -26.63 1.29 3.72
CA MET A 191 -25.87 1.09 4.97
C MET A 191 -25.30 -0.33 5.07
N GLY A 192 -26.03 -1.35 4.60
CA GLY A 192 -25.54 -2.73 4.55
C GLY A 192 -24.26 -2.86 3.74
N ALA A 193 -24.19 -2.21 2.57
CA ALA A 193 -22.98 -2.18 1.76
C ALA A 193 -21.80 -1.49 2.44
N ILE A 194 -22.03 -0.39 3.18
CA ILE A 194 -20.98 0.27 3.99
C ILE A 194 -20.51 -0.63 5.13
N GLN A 195 -21.42 -1.34 5.79
CA GLN A 195 -21.07 -2.30 6.83
C GLN A 195 -20.21 -3.44 6.27
N GLN A 196 -20.60 -3.99 5.12
CA GLN A 196 -19.82 -5.00 4.40
C GLN A 196 -18.44 -4.46 3.99
N PHE A 197 -18.37 -3.21 3.54
CA PHE A 197 -17.12 -2.60 3.08
C PHE A 197 -16.18 -2.34 4.27
N ASN A 198 -16.76 -1.98 5.41
CA ASN A 198 -16.05 -1.87 6.67
C ASN A 198 -15.56 -3.24 7.18
N LEU A 199 -16.34 -4.31 7.01
CA LEU A 199 -15.89 -5.68 7.32
C LEU A 199 -14.70 -6.11 6.44
N ASP A 200 -14.75 -5.79 5.15
CA ASP A 200 -13.68 -6.06 4.20
C ASP A 200 -12.35 -5.41 4.59
N LEU A 201 -12.40 -4.25 5.26
CA LEU A 201 -11.24 -3.59 5.83
C LEU A 201 -10.87 -4.04 7.26
N LEU A 202 -11.83 -4.57 8.03
CA LEU A 202 -11.65 -4.98 9.43
C LEU A 202 -11.19 -6.43 9.62
N LEU A 203 -11.58 -7.34 8.73
CA LEU A 203 -11.31 -8.77 8.86
C LEU A 203 -9.82 -9.11 8.56
N PRO A 204 -9.39 -10.38 8.79
CA PRO A 204 -8.08 -10.94 8.46
C PRO A 204 -7.50 -10.78 7.03
N PRO A 205 -8.23 -10.43 5.95
CA PRO A 205 -7.67 -10.44 4.60
C PRO A 205 -6.49 -9.45 4.46
N LEU A 206 -6.67 -8.16 4.70
CA LEU A 206 -5.56 -7.19 4.69
C LEU A 206 -4.48 -7.52 5.76
N ARG A 207 -4.92 -8.10 6.89
CA ARG A 207 -4.05 -8.63 7.96
C ARG A 207 -3.19 -9.82 7.53
N GLY A 208 -3.61 -10.64 6.56
CA GLY A 208 -2.88 -11.80 6.05
C GLY A 208 -1.81 -11.42 5.01
N VAL A 209 -2.01 -10.32 4.27
CA VAL A 209 -0.91 -9.66 3.54
C VAL A 209 0.11 -9.16 4.55
N MET A 210 -0.36 -8.48 5.62
CA MET A 210 0.45 -7.94 6.71
C MET A 210 1.03 -8.98 7.68
N GLY A 211 0.78 -10.29 7.51
CA GLY A 211 1.02 -11.26 8.58
C GLY A 211 1.48 -12.62 8.12
N LEU A 212 2.65 -12.70 7.48
CA LEU A 212 3.41 -13.94 7.40
C LEU A 212 4.92 -13.72 7.57
N ALA A 213 5.31 -13.53 8.83
CA ALA A 213 6.61 -13.97 9.35
C ALA A 213 6.51 -14.69 10.72
N ALA A 214 5.33 -14.74 11.35
CA ALA A 214 5.18 -15.26 12.72
C ALA A 214 4.91 -16.78 12.82
N GLN A 215 4.50 -17.47 11.75
CA GLN A 215 4.13 -18.91 11.83
C GLN A 215 5.34 -19.86 11.90
N ARG A 216 6.58 -19.38 11.75
CA ARG A 216 7.79 -20.24 11.81
C ARG A 216 8.55 -20.19 13.14
N LEU A 217 8.09 -19.40 14.11
CA LEU A 217 8.67 -19.32 15.47
C LEU A 217 7.75 -19.84 16.58
N LEU A 218 6.52 -20.26 16.28
CA LEU A 218 5.57 -20.82 17.27
C LEU A 218 5.25 -22.32 17.07
N VAL A 219 6.09 -23.07 16.36
CA VAL A 219 6.12 -24.53 16.51
C VAL A 219 7.08 -24.85 17.65
N GLY A 220 6.64 -24.55 18.87
CA GLY A 220 7.47 -24.67 20.08
C GLY A 220 6.73 -24.29 21.36
N GLY A 221 5.46 -24.66 21.50
CA GLY A 221 4.69 -24.39 22.72
C GLY A 221 3.44 -25.24 22.79
N HIS A 222 3.46 -26.26 23.66
CA HIS A 222 2.33 -27.12 23.95
C HIS A 222 1.17 -26.36 24.61
N GLY A 223 -0.03 -26.56 24.08
CA GLY A 223 -1.26 -26.81 24.86
C GLY A 223 -2.02 -25.62 25.45
N SER A 224 -3.19 -25.31 24.86
CA SER A 224 -4.49 -25.23 25.56
C SER A 224 -5.61 -24.73 24.64
N GLY A 225 -6.62 -25.61 24.41
CA GLY A 225 -8.06 -25.38 24.17
C GLY A 225 -8.58 -24.34 23.13
N PRO A 226 -9.63 -24.67 22.34
CA PRO A 226 -10.45 -23.65 21.70
C PRO A 226 -11.34 -22.99 22.77
N ASP A 227 -11.85 -21.77 22.52
CA ASP A 227 -12.99 -21.14 23.23
C ASP A 227 -12.76 -19.90 24.13
N THR A 228 -11.62 -19.20 24.06
CA THR A 228 -11.53 -17.86 24.70
C THR A 228 -10.93 -16.80 23.78
N TRP A 229 -11.73 -16.34 22.80
CA TRP A 229 -11.43 -15.20 21.92
C TRP A 229 -12.56 -14.16 21.90
N THR A 230 -13.22 -13.91 23.04
CA THR A 230 -14.42 -13.05 23.11
C THR A 230 -14.20 -11.66 23.71
N SER A 231 -12.97 -11.24 23.97
CA SER A 231 -12.69 -9.90 24.48
C SER A 231 -12.19 -8.97 23.37
N HIS A 232 -13.06 -8.08 22.92
CA HIS A 232 -12.89 -7.10 21.82
C HIS A 232 -11.64 -6.18 21.98
N GLU A 233 -11.09 -6.07 23.20
CA GLU A 233 -9.91 -5.25 23.51
C GLU A 233 -8.58 -6.04 23.50
N GLY A 234 -8.58 -7.34 23.83
CA GLY A 234 -7.38 -8.19 23.76
C GLY A 234 -6.98 -8.55 22.31
N LEU A 235 -7.96 -8.54 21.41
CA LEU A 235 -7.82 -8.79 19.97
C LEU A 235 -7.42 -7.54 19.14
N GLN A 236 -7.19 -6.40 19.77
CA GLN A 236 -6.52 -5.26 19.14
C GLN A 236 -5.01 -5.24 19.45
N ALA A 237 -4.60 -5.65 20.66
CA ALA A 237 -3.23 -5.55 21.14
C ALA A 237 -2.26 -6.62 20.59
N VAL A 238 -2.73 -7.86 20.34
CA VAL A 238 -1.93 -8.94 19.71
C VAL A 238 -1.83 -8.76 18.17
N PHE A 239 -2.52 -7.76 17.63
CA PHE A 239 -2.87 -7.66 16.21
C PHE A 239 -2.19 -6.48 15.49
N ALA A 240 -1.49 -5.63 16.23
CA ALA A 240 -0.62 -4.56 15.73
C ALA A 240 0.83 -5.04 15.44
N SER A 241 1.13 -6.33 15.63
CA SER A 241 2.52 -6.86 15.60
C SER A 241 2.81 -7.82 14.43
N SER A 242 1.99 -7.86 13.39
CA SER A 242 2.24 -8.69 12.21
C SER A 242 2.97 -7.87 11.13
N GLU A 243 4.17 -8.31 10.74
CA GLU A 243 5.00 -7.70 9.69
C GLU A 243 4.89 -8.52 8.38
N PRO A 244 4.41 -7.96 7.24
CA PRO A 244 4.40 -8.64 5.93
C PRO A 244 5.80 -8.89 5.40
N VAL A 245 6.69 -7.94 5.70
CA VAL A 245 8.10 -7.90 5.35
C VAL A 245 8.82 -7.47 6.62
N PRO A 246 9.89 -8.16 7.03
CA PRO A 246 10.64 -7.78 8.22
C PRO A 246 11.09 -6.31 8.20
N GLY A 247 11.01 -5.63 9.34
CA GLY A 247 11.56 -4.29 9.56
C GLY A 247 10.59 -3.13 9.36
N PHE A 248 9.28 -3.40 9.29
CA PHE A 248 8.26 -2.36 9.50
C PHE A 248 8.10 -2.06 10.99
N GLN A 249 7.83 -0.80 11.35
CA GLN A 249 7.30 -0.50 12.68
C GLN A 249 5.79 -0.82 12.70
N GLY A 250 5.27 -1.35 13.82
CA GLY A 250 3.96 -2.03 13.89
C GLY A 250 2.75 -1.27 13.31
N ASP A 251 2.81 0.07 13.27
CA ASP A 251 1.69 0.89 12.77
C ASP A 251 1.92 1.50 11.38
N THR A 252 3.11 1.34 10.78
CA THR A 252 3.46 2.03 9.53
C THR A 252 2.52 1.68 8.38
N LEU A 253 2.08 0.43 8.27
CA LEU A 253 1.17 0.00 7.22
C LEU A 253 -0.28 0.43 7.48
N GLN A 254 -0.66 0.60 8.75
CA GLN A 254 -1.98 1.11 9.10
C GLN A 254 -2.16 2.55 8.59
N LEU A 255 -1.08 3.34 8.54
CA LEU A 255 -1.10 4.69 7.97
C LEU A 255 -1.50 4.72 6.49
N ALA A 256 -1.30 3.64 5.73
CA ALA A 256 -1.74 3.59 4.33
C ALA A 256 -3.28 3.58 4.19
N PHE A 257 -3.99 3.09 5.21
CA PHE A 257 -5.44 2.95 5.22
C PHE A 257 -6.15 3.97 6.11
N ILE A 258 -5.42 4.87 6.78
CA ILE A 258 -5.98 5.73 7.82
C ILE A 258 -7.07 6.67 7.31
N ASP A 259 -6.93 7.20 6.09
CA ASP A 259 -7.90 8.11 5.49
C ASP A 259 -9.24 7.39 5.24
N LEU A 260 -9.17 6.19 4.64
CA LEU A 260 -10.34 5.34 4.40
C LEU A 260 -10.97 4.85 5.71
N ARG A 261 -10.13 4.51 6.70
CA ARG A 261 -10.59 4.06 8.02
C ARG A 261 -11.35 5.15 8.76
N GLN A 262 -10.79 6.35 8.87
CA GLN A 262 -11.45 7.45 9.57
C GLN A 262 -12.75 7.86 8.86
N LEU A 263 -12.79 7.81 7.52
CA LEU A 263 -14.02 8.06 6.76
C LEU A 263 -15.10 7.04 7.15
N LEU A 264 -14.80 5.75 7.12
CA LEU A 264 -15.79 4.73 7.49
C LEU A 264 -16.18 4.81 8.97
N ASP A 265 -15.25 5.08 9.87
CA ASP A 265 -15.55 5.25 11.30
C ASP A 265 -16.55 6.40 11.53
N LEU A 266 -16.43 7.50 10.78
CA LEU A 266 -17.39 8.60 10.84
C LEU A 266 -18.80 8.15 10.43
N PHE A 267 -18.91 7.35 9.37
CA PHE A 267 -20.20 6.87 8.85
C PHE A 267 -20.80 5.72 9.67
N MET A 268 -19.96 4.87 10.25
CA MET A 268 -20.37 3.76 11.10
C MET A 268 -20.86 4.24 12.47
N VAL A 269 -20.18 5.22 13.08
CA VAL A 269 -20.56 5.81 14.37
C VAL A 269 -21.60 6.93 14.21
N TRP A 270 -21.68 7.54 13.03
CA TRP A 270 -22.54 8.69 12.73
C TRP A 270 -22.19 9.95 13.55
N ASP A 271 -20.89 10.16 13.81
CA ASP A 271 -20.34 11.16 14.73
C ASP A 271 -20.14 12.56 14.09
N TRP A 272 -21.14 13.01 13.31
CA TRP A 272 -21.05 14.27 12.56
C TRP A 272 -20.94 15.50 13.46
N SER A 273 -21.48 15.45 14.67
CA SER A 273 -21.36 16.54 15.65
C SER A 273 -19.90 16.78 16.02
N THR A 274 -19.16 15.73 16.36
CA THR A 274 -17.74 15.81 16.72
C THR A 274 -16.92 16.22 15.52
N TYR A 275 -17.16 15.60 14.36
CA TYR A 275 -16.44 15.93 13.13
C TYR A 275 -16.55 17.42 12.77
N LEU A 276 -17.75 17.98 12.80
CA LEU A 276 -17.98 19.37 12.41
C LEU A 276 -17.51 20.38 13.47
N ALA A 277 -17.62 20.04 14.76
CA ALA A 277 -17.17 20.92 15.84
C ALA A 277 -15.64 21.05 15.88
N ASP A 278 -14.94 19.92 15.66
CA ASP A 278 -13.49 19.85 15.77
C ASP A 278 -12.79 19.99 14.40
N TYR A 279 -13.53 20.29 13.33
CA TYR A 279 -12.96 20.36 11.98
C TYR A 279 -11.85 21.41 11.90
N GLY A 280 -10.68 21.02 11.36
CA GLY A 280 -9.51 21.87 11.24
C GLY A 280 -8.64 21.96 12.52
N GLN A 281 -9.06 21.36 13.63
CA GLN A 281 -8.26 21.30 14.85
C GLN A 281 -7.22 20.16 14.78
N PRO A 282 -5.98 20.37 15.28
CA PRO A 282 -4.94 19.35 15.27
C PRO A 282 -5.27 18.12 16.14
N THR A 283 -6.17 18.29 17.12
CA THR A 283 -6.65 17.23 18.02
C THR A 283 -7.92 16.55 17.52
N SER A 284 -8.37 16.86 16.30
CA SER A 284 -9.61 16.29 15.75
C SER A 284 -9.50 14.77 15.61
N LYS A 285 -10.52 14.05 16.11
CA LYS A 285 -10.62 12.59 15.98
C LYS A 285 -10.59 12.13 14.52
N TYR A 286 -11.15 12.93 13.63
CA TYR A 286 -11.33 12.65 12.20
C TYR A 286 -10.46 13.56 11.32
N LEU A 287 -9.24 13.85 11.79
CA LEU A 287 -8.29 14.76 11.15
C LEU A 287 -8.01 14.47 9.67
N ARG A 288 -8.12 13.20 9.24
CA ARG A 288 -7.84 12.76 7.87
C ARG A 288 -9.06 12.78 6.96
N VAL A 289 -10.26 12.98 7.49
CA VAL A 289 -11.49 12.98 6.69
C VAL A 289 -11.60 14.30 5.94
N ASN A 290 -11.54 14.24 4.61
CA ASN A 290 -11.76 15.39 3.76
C ASN A 290 -13.27 15.66 3.60
N PRO A 291 -13.75 16.92 3.78
CA PRO A 291 -15.17 17.26 3.64
C PRO A 291 -15.77 16.93 2.28
N SER A 292 -15.00 17.05 1.19
CA SER A 292 -15.46 16.72 -0.17
C SER A 292 -15.73 15.22 -0.31
N THR A 293 -14.83 14.41 0.23
CA THR A 293 -14.94 12.94 0.25
C THR A 293 -16.13 12.49 1.11
N ALA A 294 -16.27 13.07 2.31
CA ALA A 294 -17.40 12.81 3.19
C ALA A 294 -18.74 13.22 2.57
N LEU A 295 -18.78 14.38 1.89
CA LEU A 295 -19.98 14.85 1.19
C LEU A 295 -20.37 13.90 0.05
N ALA A 296 -19.41 13.50 -0.79
CA ALA A 296 -19.66 12.60 -1.92
C ALA A 296 -20.25 11.26 -1.46
N LEU A 297 -19.73 10.68 -0.37
CA LEU A 297 -20.26 9.44 0.20
C LEU A 297 -21.66 9.64 0.80
N LEU A 298 -21.87 10.74 1.54
CA LEU A 298 -23.15 11.05 2.17
C LEU A 298 -24.27 11.27 1.15
N GLU A 299 -23.97 11.88 0.01
CA GLU A 299 -24.92 12.07 -1.10
C GLU A 299 -25.38 10.74 -1.69
N LYS A 300 -24.46 9.80 -1.93
CA LYS A 300 -24.77 8.44 -2.42
C LYS A 300 -25.64 7.66 -1.43
N MET A 301 -25.44 7.86 -0.13
CA MET A 301 -26.27 7.21 0.90
C MET A 301 -27.66 7.85 1.08
N LYS A 302 -27.79 9.16 0.83
CA LYS A 302 -29.05 9.90 0.98
C LYS A 302 -30.14 9.39 0.02
N ASP A 303 -29.78 8.91 -1.15
CA ASP A 303 -30.77 8.48 -2.14
C ASP A 303 -31.35 7.08 -1.88
N THR A 304 -30.70 6.25 -1.06
CA THR A 304 -31.18 4.93 -0.66
C THR A 304 -32.36 5.01 0.31
N SER A 305 -32.42 6.06 1.16
CA SER A 305 -33.51 6.22 2.15
C SER A 305 -34.88 6.47 1.53
N LYS A 306 -34.94 6.97 0.30
CA LYS A 306 -36.21 7.25 -0.41
C LYS A 306 -36.97 5.99 -0.84
N LYS A 307 -36.30 4.84 -0.94
CA LYS A 307 -36.92 3.57 -1.41
C LYS A 307 -37.43 2.65 -0.29
N ASN A 308 -36.95 2.79 0.96
CA ASN A 308 -37.36 1.93 2.08
C ASN A 308 -38.71 2.36 2.71
N ASN A 309 -39.76 2.41 1.90
CA ASN A 309 -41.07 2.99 2.21
C ASN A 309 -42.05 2.04 2.94
N ILE A 310 -41.57 1.06 3.73
CA ILE A 310 -42.40 -0.06 4.22
C ILE A 310 -42.97 0.14 5.65
N PHE A 311 -42.55 1.12 6.44
CA PHE A 311 -43.13 1.33 7.78
C PHE A 311 -43.64 2.76 8.01
N SER A 312 -44.95 2.96 7.87
CA SER A 312 -45.63 4.26 8.04
C SER A 312 -45.75 4.73 9.50
N GLN A 313 -45.44 3.90 10.49
CA GLN A 313 -45.51 4.22 11.93
C GLN A 313 -44.22 4.82 12.53
N PHE A 314 -43.07 4.75 11.84
CA PHE A 314 -41.76 5.29 12.31
C PHE A 314 -41.39 6.66 11.71
N ARG A 315 -42.31 7.29 10.98
CA ARG A 315 -42.10 8.53 10.19
C ARG A 315 -41.50 9.73 10.94
N LYS A 316 -41.57 9.81 12.28
CA LYS A 316 -41.04 10.95 13.03
C LYS A 316 -39.52 10.88 13.18
N ASN A 317 -38.98 9.71 13.54
CA ASN A 317 -37.53 9.49 13.65
C ASN A 317 -36.85 9.56 12.27
N ASP A 318 -37.48 9.02 11.22
CA ASP A 318 -36.93 9.12 9.86
C ASP A 318 -36.91 10.56 9.34
N ARG A 319 -37.94 11.35 9.67
CA ARG A 319 -38.00 12.76 9.27
C ARG A 319 -36.95 13.60 9.99
N ASP A 320 -36.69 13.35 11.27
CA ASP A 320 -35.67 14.06 12.03
C ASP A 320 -34.25 13.61 11.62
N LYS A 321 -34.06 12.31 11.31
CA LYS A 321 -32.83 11.81 10.67
C LYS A 321 -32.60 12.45 9.29
N GLN A 322 -33.64 12.61 8.48
CA GLN A 322 -33.53 13.25 7.18
C GLN A 322 -33.17 14.74 7.30
N LYS A 323 -33.76 15.46 8.26
CA LYS A 323 -33.37 16.85 8.57
C LYS A 323 -31.91 16.95 9.05
N LEU A 324 -31.46 15.99 9.85
CA LEU A 324 -30.07 15.92 10.30
C LEU A 324 -29.13 15.74 9.11
N ILE A 325 -29.42 14.79 8.21
CA ILE A 325 -28.66 14.59 6.97
C ILE A 325 -28.62 15.86 6.13
N GLU A 326 -29.75 16.54 5.96
CA GLU A 326 -29.80 17.79 5.18
C GLU A 326 -29.00 18.92 5.82
N THR A 327 -29.01 19.03 7.15
CA THR A 327 -28.18 19.98 7.89
C THR A 327 -26.70 19.69 7.69
N VAL A 328 -26.29 18.43 7.87
CA VAL A 328 -24.90 17.99 7.67
C VAL A 328 -24.44 18.26 6.24
N VAL A 329 -25.23 17.91 5.23
CA VAL A 329 -24.93 18.19 3.81
C VAL A 329 -24.72 19.69 3.57
N LYS A 330 -25.58 20.55 4.12
CA LYS A 330 -25.42 22.01 3.99
C LYS A 330 -24.12 22.50 4.63
N GLN A 331 -23.80 22.03 5.83
CA GLN A 331 -22.57 22.39 6.54
C GLN A 331 -21.32 21.90 5.79
N LEU A 332 -21.33 20.66 5.29
CA LEU A 332 -20.25 20.11 4.46
C LEU A 332 -20.06 20.92 3.18
N ARG A 333 -21.13 21.28 2.45
CA ARG A 333 -21.02 22.16 1.27
C ARG A 333 -20.41 23.51 1.61
N SER A 334 -20.76 24.09 2.76
CA SER A 334 -20.16 25.34 3.22
C SER A 334 -18.66 25.19 3.48
N LEU A 335 -18.24 24.09 4.11
CA LEU A 335 -16.82 23.80 4.33
C LEU A 335 -16.07 23.61 3.01
N VAL A 336 -16.62 22.80 2.09
CA VAL A 336 -16.03 22.56 0.77
C VAL A 336 -15.88 23.86 -0.02
N ASN A 337 -16.92 24.69 -0.06
CA ASN A 337 -16.86 25.98 -0.77
C ASN A 337 -15.86 26.97 -0.12
N GLY A 338 -15.71 26.92 1.21
CA GLY A 338 -14.72 27.71 1.93
C GLY A 338 -13.28 27.29 1.63
N MET A 339 -13.04 26.01 1.39
CA MET A 339 -11.72 25.50 0.98
C MET A 339 -11.34 25.95 -0.43
N SER A 340 -12.30 26.03 -1.36
CA SER A 340 -12.09 26.47 -2.74
C SER A 340 -11.69 27.94 -2.88
N GLN A 341 -11.96 28.77 -1.87
CA GLN A 341 -11.65 30.21 -1.85
C GLN A 341 -10.24 30.52 -1.32
N HIS A 342 -9.55 29.52 -0.75
CA HIS A 342 -8.21 29.65 -0.14
C HIS A 342 -7.13 28.86 -0.88
N SER A 343 -7.43 28.31 -2.07
CA SER A 343 -6.49 27.56 -2.92
C SER A 343 -5.89 28.42 -4.03
#